data_AF-A0A1V4E3C3-F1
#
_entry.id   AF-A0A1V4E3C3-F1
#
_cell.length_a   1.000
_cell.length_b   1.000
_cell.length_c   1.000
_cell.angle_alpha   90.00
_cell.angle_beta   90.00
_cell.angle_gamma   90.00
#
_symmetry.space_group_name_H-M   'P 1'
#
loop_
_entity.id
_entity.type
_entity.pdbx_description
1 polymer ?
#
loop_
_entity_poly.entity_id
_entity_poly.type
_entity_poly.pdbx_seq_one_letter_code
_entity_poly.pdbx_strand_id
1 'polypeptide(L)' 'DAVELFERLIALTNDVGLLAEEYDPRTRRQLGNFPQAFTHIHLIRTAQALARHAERR' A
#
# COMPACT_ATOMS: atom_id res chain seq x y z
N ASP A 1 -12.65 2.06 -7.23
CA ASP A 1 -11.88 1.43 -8.34
C ASP A 1 -10.58 0.80 -7.80
N ALA A 2 -9.90 -0.08 -8.55
CA ALA A 2 -8.63 -0.68 -8.14
C ALA A 2 -7.53 0.38 -7.91
N VAL A 3 -7.54 1.44 -8.73
CA VAL A 3 -6.65 2.60 -8.57
C VAL A 3 -6.96 3.37 -7.28
N GLU A 4 -8.24 3.70 -7.05
CA GLU A 4 -8.68 4.40 -5.84
C GLU A 4 -8.33 3.64 -4.55
N LEU A 5 -8.47 2.31 -4.54
CA LEU A 5 -8.05 1.50 -3.40
C LEU A 5 -6.54 1.55 -3.19
N PHE A 6 -5.76 1.48 -4.26
CA PHE A 6 -4.30 1.58 -4.19
C PHE A 6 -3.85 2.95 -3.65
N GLU A 7 -4.44 4.04 -4.13
CA GLU A 7 -4.17 5.40 -3.63
C GLU A 7 -4.50 5.53 -2.14
N ARG A 8 -5.62 4.95 -1.69
CA ARG A 8 -5.97 4.90 -0.27
C ARG A 8 -4.94 4.15 0.56
N LEU A 9 -4.33 3.08 0.05
CA LEU A 9 -3.27 2.33 0.74
C LEU A 9 -1.98 3.14 0.83
N ILE A 10 -1.60 3.83 -0.24
CA ILE A 10 -0.43 4.73 -0.24
C ILE A 10 -0.63 5.86 0.78
N ALA A 11 -1.84 6.38 0.92
CA ALA A 11 -2.14 7.41 1.92
C ALA A 11 -1.99 6.94 3.38
N LEU A 12 -1.81 5.64 3.65
CA LEU A 12 -1.56 5.10 5.00
C LEU A 12 -0.08 5.09 5.38
N THR A 13 0.84 5.36 4.44
CA THR A 13 2.27 5.41 4.73
C THR A 13 2.57 6.53 5.70
N ASN A 14 3.62 6.37 6.50
CA ASN A 14 4.14 7.51 7.26
C ASN A 14 4.81 8.55 6.34
N ASP A 15 5.38 9.59 6.94
CA ASP A 15 6.07 10.71 6.31
C ASP A 15 7.24 10.31 5.41
N VAL A 16 7.85 9.14 5.66
CA VAL A 16 8.95 8.59 4.85
C VAL A 16 8.51 7.44 3.94
N GLY A 17 7.20 7.21 3.78
CA GLY A 17 6.66 6.23 2.83
C GLY A 17 6.63 4.78 3.33
N LEU A 18 6.71 4.55 4.65
CA LEU A 18 6.79 3.21 5.24
C LEU A 18 5.46 2.72 5.82
N LEU A 19 5.22 1.41 5.70
CA LEU A 19 4.10 0.67 6.29
C LEU A 19 4.56 -0.42 7.26
N ALA A 20 3.69 -0.76 8.22
CA ALA A 20 3.82 -1.95 9.04
C ALA A 20 3.19 -3.17 8.35
N GLU A 21 3.22 -4.30 9.06
CA GLU A 21 2.58 -5.54 8.63
C GLU A 21 1.07 -5.39 8.46
N GLU A 22 0.44 -4.71 9.42
CA GLU A 22 -1.00 -4.56 9.49
C GLU A 22 -1.38 -3.09 9.73
N TYR A 23 -2.59 -2.75 9.30
CA TYR A 23 -3.22 -1.46 9.61
C TYR A 23 -4.59 -1.71 10.23
N ASP A 24 -4.80 -1.20 11.44
CA ASP A 24 -6.11 -1.23 12.09
C ASP A 24 -6.96 -0.04 11.63
N PRO A 25 -8.04 -0.25 10.85
CA PRO A 25 -8.89 0.83 10.37
C PRO A 25 -9.76 1.47 11.46
N ARG A 26 -9.97 0.80 12.60
CA ARG A 26 -10.79 1.30 13.71
C ARG A 26 -10.03 2.35 14.50
N THR A 27 -8.80 2.02 14.89
CA THR A 27 -7.94 2.95 15.63
C THR A 27 -7.06 3.81 14.74
N ARG A 28 -7.00 3.50 13.43
CA ARG A 28 -6.17 4.17 12.42
C ARG A 28 -4.69 4.10 12.73
N ARG A 29 -4.20 2.90 13.08
CA ARG A 29 -2.81 2.68 13.50
C ARG A 29 -2.14 1.56 12.72
N GLN A 30 -0.86 1.75 12.46
CA GLN A 30 0.06 0.71 12.00
C GLN A 30 0.30 -0.28 13.16
N LEU A 31 0.22 -1.57 12.88
CA LEU A 31 0.38 -2.66 13.85
C LEU A 31 1.40 -3.70 13.35
N GLY A 32 2.04 -4.39 14.29
CA GLY A 32 3.01 -5.43 14.01
C GLY A 32 4.39 -4.90 13.65
N ASN A 33 5.12 -5.68 12.85
CA ASN A 33 6.49 -5.36 12.48
C ASN A 33 6.56 -4.06 11.66
N PHE A 34 7.55 -3.22 11.93
CA PHE A 34 7.75 -1.96 11.23
C PHE A 34 9.25 -1.64 11.04
N PRO A 35 9.70 -1.27 9.83
CA PRO A 35 8.97 -1.35 8.55
C PRO A 35 8.87 -2.79 8.06
N GLN A 36 7.74 -3.17 7.47
CA GLN A 36 7.54 -4.56 7.04
C GLN A 36 7.83 -4.71 5.53
N ALA A 37 8.85 -5.50 5.17
CA ALA A 37 9.34 -5.58 3.80
C ALA A 37 8.33 -6.17 2.80
N PHE A 38 7.57 -7.21 3.17
CA PHE A 38 6.65 -7.88 2.25
C PHE A 38 5.48 -6.99 1.80
N THR A 39 4.95 -6.13 2.67
CA THR A 39 3.92 -5.13 2.44
C THR A 39 4.39 -4.17 1.34
N HIS A 40 5.62 -3.69 1.44
CA HIS A 40 6.20 -2.82 0.39
C HIS A 40 6.40 -3.59 -0.92
N ILE A 41 6.88 -4.84 -0.88
CA ILE A 41 7.00 -5.69 -2.09
C ILE A 41 5.64 -5.87 -2.77
N HIS A 42 4.58 -6.11 -2.01
CA HIS A 42 3.22 -6.26 -2.54
C HIS A 42 2.67 -4.94 -3.10
N LEU A 43 2.95 -3.79 -2.46
CA LEU A 43 2.59 -2.48 -3.01
C LEU A 43 3.26 -2.23 -4.36
N ILE A 44 4.57 -2.47 -4.48
CA ILE A 44 5.31 -2.29 -5.72
C ILE A 44 4.73 -3.19 -6.82
N ARG A 45 4.47 -4.46 -6.51
CA ARG A 45 3.88 -5.41 -7.48
C ARG A 45 2.49 -4.96 -7.94
N THR A 46 1.69 -4.43 -7.02
CA THR A 46 0.35 -3.90 -7.34
C THR A 46 0.43 -2.67 -8.23
N ALA A 47 1.33 -1.73 -7.92
CA ALA A 47 1.59 -0.56 -8.75
C ALA A 47 1.96 -0.94 -10.19
N GLN A 48 2.88 -1.90 -10.34
CA GLN A 48 3.28 -2.42 -11.64
C GLN A 48 2.12 -3.08 -12.39
N ALA A 49 1.24 -3.81 -11.69
CA ALA A 49 0.09 -4.46 -12.30
C ALA A 49 -0.96 -3.43 -12.79
N LEU A 50 -1.20 -2.38 -11.99
CA LEU A 50 -2.10 -1.29 -12.35
C LEU A 50 -1.56 -0.50 -13.55
N ALA A 51 -0.27 -0.16 -13.55
CA ALA A 51 0.38 0.54 -14.67
C ALA A 51 0.24 -0.23 -15.98
N ARG A 52 0.59 -1.53 -15.97
CA ARG A 52 0.39 -2.40 -17.15
C ARG A 52 -1.07 -2.49 -17.57
N HIS A 53 -2.02 -2.44 -16.64
CA HIS A 53 -3.43 -2.43 -17.01
C HIS A 53 -3.79 -1.12 -17.72
N ALA A 54 -3.37 0.02 -17.19
CA ALA A 54 -3.65 1.32 -17.78
C ALA A 54 -3.12 1.44 -19.23
N GLU A 55 -1.93 0.91 -19.51
CA GLU A 55 -1.34 0.88 -20.87
C GLU A 55 -2.12 0.05 -21.89
N ARG A 56 -2.93 -0.92 -21.44
CA ARG A 56 -3.72 -1.80 -22.31
C ARG A 56 -5.14 -1.27 -22.57
N ARG A 57 -5.56 -0.21 -21.89
CA ARG A 57 -6.87 0.42 -22.08
C ARG A 57 -6.74 1.55 -23.09
#